data_AF-A0A3F3QF29-F1
#
_entry.id   AF-A0A3F3QF29-F1
#
_cell.length_a   1.000
_cell.length_b   1.000
_cell.length_c   1.000
_cell.angle_alpha   90.00
_cell.angle_beta   90.00
_cell.angle_gamma   90.00
#
_symmetry.space_group_name_H-M   'P 1'
#
loop_
_entity.id
_entity.type
_entity.pdbx_description
1 polymer ?
#
loop_
_entity_poly.entity_id
_entity_poly.type
_entity_poly.pdbx_seq_one_letter_code
_entity_poly.pdbx_strand_id
1 'polypeptide(L)'
;MPKDYIARLVYDHTHLSLAICKMPLEIIGGITFKEVRHRRFAEIVFCAVSSDQQVKGYGAHLMAHLKDYVRATSPVMQFLTYADNYATGYFQKQGFTKEITLDKSIWTGYIKDYEGGTLMQCSMLPRIRYLEVGRMLLKQKACVLAKLRPLSRNHIVHPPPPQWANGIVTLIDPLSIPAIRATGWSPDMDELSRQPRHGPHFNELRRFLSKIQAHKQAWPFLSSVNKDEVPDYYNFIESPMDLSTMEERLENDAYSTPNRNCRQYNDATTVLPSAGQSWRNICIL
;
A
#
# COMPACT_ATOMS: atom_id res chain seq x y z
N MET A 1 19.44 1.40 11.97
CA MET A 1 20.62 0.50 11.79
C MET A 1 21.89 1.15 12.31
N PRO A 2 22.87 0.38 12.83
CA PRO A 2 24.17 0.90 13.30
C PRO A 2 25.03 1.50 12.18
N LYS A 3 25.83 2.53 12.49
CA LYS A 3 26.65 3.26 11.49
C LYS A 3 27.69 2.37 10.81
N ASP A 4 28.41 1.55 11.59
CA ASP A 4 29.46 0.68 11.06
C ASP A 4 28.89 -0.39 10.13
N TYR A 5 27.68 -0.87 10.43
CA TYR A 5 26.97 -1.81 9.57
C TYR A 5 26.64 -1.19 8.20
N ILE A 6 26.15 0.05 8.20
CA ILE A 6 25.83 0.79 6.97
C ILE A 6 27.10 0.98 6.13
N ALA A 7 28.17 1.51 6.74
CA ALA A 7 29.43 1.76 6.03
C ALA A 7 29.99 0.48 5.41
N ARG A 8 29.97 -0.63 6.17
CA ARG A 8 30.44 -1.92 5.69
C ARG A 8 29.70 -2.38 4.44
N LEU A 9 28.37 -2.28 4.41
CA LEU A 9 27.59 -2.73 3.24
C LEU A 9 27.65 -1.76 2.06
N VAL A 10 27.69 -0.44 2.31
CA VAL A 10 27.81 0.55 1.23
C VAL A 10 29.16 0.46 0.52
N TYR A 11 30.23 0.16 1.24
CA TYR A 11 31.58 0.02 0.68
C TYR A 11 31.95 -1.42 0.29
N ASP A 12 31.04 -2.37 0.46
CA ASP A 12 31.26 -3.76 0.07
C ASP A 12 31.27 -3.91 -1.46
N HIS A 13 32.29 -4.57 -2.00
CA HIS A 13 32.48 -4.72 -3.46
C HIS A 13 31.37 -5.54 -4.15
N THR A 14 30.58 -6.32 -3.40
CA THR A 14 29.45 -7.09 -3.94
C THR A 14 28.16 -6.27 -4.00
N HIS A 15 28.14 -5.07 -3.41
CA HIS A 15 27.02 -4.15 -3.43
C HIS A 15 27.25 -3.05 -4.47
N LEU A 16 26.16 -2.59 -5.07
CA LEU A 16 26.13 -1.48 -6.01
C LEU A 16 25.29 -0.35 -5.41
N SER A 17 25.68 0.88 -5.70
CA SER A 17 24.96 2.07 -5.25
C SER A 17 24.63 2.98 -6.42
N LEU A 18 23.36 3.35 -6.55
CA LEU A 18 22.89 4.40 -7.45
C LEU A 18 22.64 5.65 -6.62
N ALA A 19 23.27 6.77 -6.95
CA ALA A 19 23.12 8.03 -6.23
C ALA A 19 22.61 9.16 -7.13
N ILE A 20 21.76 10.03 -6.59
CA ILE A 20 21.44 11.32 -7.19
C ILE A 20 22.40 12.36 -6.61
N CYS A 21 23.15 12.98 -7.50
CA CYS A 21 24.11 14.01 -7.17
C CYS A 21 23.71 15.35 -7.78
N LYS A 22 23.80 16.41 -7.00
CA LYS A 22 23.68 17.80 -7.43
C LYS A 22 25.08 18.38 -7.57
N MET A 23 25.32 19.08 -8.68
CA MET A 23 26.63 19.69 -8.94
C MET A 23 26.95 20.77 -7.89
N PRO A 24 28.19 20.85 -7.38
CA PRO A 24 29.39 20.16 -7.90
C PRO A 24 29.57 18.70 -7.44
N LEU A 25 29.19 18.32 -6.22
CA LEU A 25 29.23 16.91 -5.75
C LEU A 25 28.37 16.68 -4.47
N GLU A 26 27.20 17.28 -4.38
CA GLU A 26 26.30 17.15 -3.24
C GLU A 26 25.38 15.92 -3.43
N ILE A 27 25.41 14.95 -2.54
CA ILE A 27 24.56 13.75 -2.62
C ILE A 27 23.18 14.05 -2.03
N ILE A 28 22.14 13.94 -2.87
CA ILE A 28 20.74 14.15 -2.46
C ILE A 28 20.12 12.87 -1.91
N GLY A 29 20.50 11.71 -2.45
CA GLY A 29 19.93 10.42 -2.07
C GLY A 29 20.54 9.28 -2.85
N GLY A 30 20.25 8.05 -2.44
CA GLY A 30 20.79 6.87 -3.07
C GLY A 30 20.06 5.58 -2.71
N ILE A 31 20.23 4.58 -3.58
CA ILE A 31 19.82 3.21 -3.35
C ILE A 31 21.06 2.32 -3.42
N THR A 32 21.32 1.56 -2.36
CA THR A 32 22.32 0.50 -2.34
C THR A 32 21.62 -0.85 -2.47
N PHE A 33 22.05 -1.68 -3.40
CA PHE A 33 21.44 -2.96 -3.71
C PHE A 33 22.50 -4.03 -4.02
N LYS A 34 22.12 -5.29 -3.87
CA LYS A 34 22.96 -6.46 -4.15
C LYS A 34 22.26 -7.39 -5.13
N GLU A 35 22.92 -7.69 -6.25
CA GLU A 35 22.35 -8.57 -7.27
C GLU A 35 22.69 -10.04 -7.01
N VAL A 36 21.68 -10.92 -7.09
CA VAL A 36 21.85 -12.37 -7.12
C VAL A 36 21.53 -12.86 -8.52
N ARG A 37 22.42 -12.56 -9.47
CA ARG A 37 22.18 -12.71 -10.92
C ARG A 37 21.71 -14.10 -11.35
N HIS A 38 22.33 -15.16 -10.81
CA HIS A 38 21.98 -16.55 -11.11
C HIS A 38 20.55 -16.92 -10.67
N ARG A 39 19.96 -16.15 -9.75
CA ARG A 39 18.59 -16.32 -9.23
C ARG A 39 17.63 -15.24 -9.69
N ARG A 40 18.10 -14.31 -10.54
CA ARG A 40 17.30 -13.25 -11.19
C ARG A 40 16.54 -12.32 -10.23
N PHE A 41 17.04 -12.16 -9.00
CA PHE A 41 16.55 -11.16 -8.06
C PHE A 41 17.68 -10.29 -7.51
N ALA A 42 17.33 -9.13 -6.96
CA ALA A 42 18.24 -8.28 -6.22
C ALA A 42 17.63 -7.84 -4.88
N GLU A 43 18.47 -7.72 -3.87
CA GLU A 43 18.13 -7.19 -2.56
C GLU A 43 18.38 -5.68 -2.57
N ILE A 44 17.36 -4.87 -2.27
CA ILE A 44 17.56 -3.45 -1.97
C ILE A 44 17.87 -3.36 -0.47
N VAL A 45 19.10 -2.97 -0.15
CA VAL A 45 19.60 -2.91 1.22
C VAL A 45 19.30 -1.56 1.84
N PHE A 46 19.58 -0.47 1.12
CA PHE A 46 19.32 0.88 1.57
C PHE A 46 18.62 1.69 0.49
N CYS A 47 17.65 2.50 0.88
CA CYS A 47 17.01 3.48 0.01
C CYS A 47 16.72 4.72 0.84
N ALA A 48 17.44 5.80 0.59
CA ALA A 48 17.32 7.04 1.35
C ALA A 48 17.41 8.27 0.46
N VAL A 49 16.62 9.29 0.82
CA VAL A 49 16.71 10.65 0.28
C VAL A 49 16.86 11.60 1.45
N SER A 50 17.75 12.58 1.31
CA SER A 50 17.99 13.62 2.31
C SER A 50 16.68 14.28 2.72
N SER A 51 16.50 14.52 4.02
CA SER A 51 15.24 14.95 4.61
C SER A 51 14.69 16.25 4.02
N ASP A 52 15.58 17.20 3.71
CA ASP A 52 15.27 18.49 3.06
C ASP A 52 14.84 18.36 1.59
N GLN A 53 15.09 17.19 0.98
CA GLN A 53 14.75 16.87 -0.40
C GLN A 53 13.61 15.84 -0.52
N GLN A 54 13.07 15.36 0.60
CA GLN A 54 11.91 14.46 0.59
C GLN A 54 10.68 15.13 -0.03
N VAL A 55 9.75 14.33 -0.54
CA VAL A 55 8.48 14.79 -1.18
C VAL A 55 8.64 15.51 -2.53
N LYS A 56 9.86 15.87 -2.96
CA LYS A 56 10.14 16.50 -4.28
C LYS A 56 10.17 15.52 -5.46
N GLY A 57 9.88 14.24 -5.21
CA GLY A 57 9.84 13.19 -6.26
C GLY A 57 11.17 12.48 -6.52
N TYR A 58 12.28 12.87 -5.88
CA TYR A 58 13.59 12.24 -6.10
C TYR A 58 13.59 10.73 -5.85
N GLY A 59 12.93 10.25 -4.80
CA GLY A 59 12.86 8.80 -4.53
C GLY A 59 12.21 8.01 -5.67
N ALA A 60 11.07 8.50 -6.19
CA ALA A 60 10.40 7.86 -7.33
C ALA A 60 11.29 7.90 -8.60
N HIS A 61 11.99 9.01 -8.82
CA HIS A 61 12.93 9.14 -9.93
C HIS A 61 14.11 8.16 -9.80
N LEU A 62 14.70 8.06 -8.61
CA LEU A 62 15.81 7.15 -8.28
C LEU A 62 15.41 5.69 -8.50
N MET A 63 14.22 5.29 -8.03
CA MET A 63 13.70 3.94 -8.23
C MET A 63 13.41 3.65 -9.71
N ALA A 64 12.90 4.63 -10.48
CA ALA A 64 12.70 4.47 -11.91
C ALA A 64 14.04 4.26 -12.65
N HIS A 65 15.08 5.03 -12.31
CA HIS A 65 16.44 4.83 -12.83
C HIS A 65 16.98 3.47 -12.45
N LEU A 66 16.84 3.04 -11.19
CA LEU A 66 17.29 1.72 -10.75
C LEU A 66 16.64 0.59 -11.57
N LYS A 67 15.32 0.63 -11.74
CA LYS A 67 14.57 -0.38 -12.49
C LYS A 67 14.98 -0.43 -13.96
N ASP A 68 15.14 0.73 -14.59
CA ASP A 68 15.58 0.79 -15.99
C ASP A 68 17.04 0.37 -16.16
N TYR A 69 17.92 0.75 -15.22
CA TYR A 69 19.32 0.35 -15.19
C TYR A 69 19.46 -1.17 -15.04
N VAL A 70 18.90 -1.76 -13.97
CA VAL A 70 19.01 -3.19 -13.69
C VAL A 70 18.42 -4.01 -14.82
N ARG A 71 17.27 -3.61 -15.38
CA ARG A 71 16.66 -4.32 -16.52
C ARG A 71 17.55 -4.25 -17.78
N ALA A 72 18.31 -3.18 -17.97
CA ALA A 72 19.17 -3.01 -19.14
C ALA A 72 20.52 -3.74 -18.98
N THR A 73 21.02 -3.91 -17.76
CA THR A 73 22.39 -4.40 -17.49
C THR A 73 22.44 -5.80 -16.86
N SER A 74 21.31 -6.33 -16.38
CA SER A 74 21.24 -7.55 -15.57
C SER A 74 20.00 -8.39 -15.90
N PRO A 75 20.03 -9.73 -15.74
CA PRO A 75 18.85 -10.59 -15.94
C PRO A 75 17.82 -10.52 -14.79
N VAL A 76 18.09 -9.67 -13.79
CA VAL A 76 17.26 -9.48 -12.60
C VAL A 76 15.92 -8.85 -13.01
N MET A 77 14.84 -9.48 -12.54
CA MET A 77 13.46 -9.00 -12.77
C MET A 77 12.67 -8.78 -11.48
N GLN A 78 13.27 -9.13 -10.33
CA GLN A 78 12.63 -9.12 -9.03
C GLN A 78 13.47 -8.34 -8.05
N PHE A 79 12.85 -7.43 -7.28
CA PHE A 79 13.47 -6.81 -6.13
C PHE A 79 12.84 -7.31 -4.85
N LEU A 80 13.67 -7.61 -3.85
CA LEU A 80 13.26 -7.87 -2.48
C LEU A 80 13.87 -6.80 -1.58
N THR A 81 13.13 -6.39 -0.56
CA THR A 81 13.60 -5.41 0.42
C THR A 81 12.91 -5.63 1.76
N TYR A 82 13.64 -5.39 2.85
CA TYR A 82 13.04 -5.20 4.16
C TYR A 82 12.79 -3.71 4.37
N ALA A 83 11.52 -3.30 4.26
CA ALA A 83 11.12 -1.92 4.42
C ALA A 83 10.81 -1.63 5.89
N ASP A 84 11.44 -0.59 6.45
CA ASP A 84 11.03 -0.03 7.75
C ASP A 84 9.58 0.48 7.68
N ASN A 85 8.90 0.56 8.83
CA ASN A 85 7.49 0.96 8.93
C ASN A 85 7.17 2.29 8.22
N TYR A 86 8.10 3.26 8.24
CA TYR A 86 7.94 4.56 7.57
C TYR A 86 8.12 4.50 6.04
N ALA A 87 8.76 3.45 5.52
CA ALA A 87 9.09 3.31 4.10
C ALA A 87 8.10 2.43 3.33
N THR A 88 7.27 1.63 4.01
CA THR A 88 6.29 0.72 3.39
C THR A 88 5.40 1.43 2.35
N GLY A 89 4.82 2.58 2.71
CA GLY A 89 3.98 3.38 1.81
C GLY A 89 4.74 3.96 0.61
N TYR A 90 6.05 4.23 0.75
CA TYR A 90 6.88 4.60 -0.39
C TYR A 90 7.07 3.41 -1.35
N PHE A 91 7.47 2.25 -0.83
CA PHE A 91 7.69 1.05 -1.63
C PHE A 91 6.41 0.58 -2.33
N GLN A 92 5.25 0.63 -1.66
CA GLN A 92 3.94 0.37 -2.27
C GLN A 92 3.68 1.25 -3.49
N LYS A 93 3.93 2.56 -3.39
CA LYS A 93 3.83 3.49 -4.54
C LYS A 93 4.81 3.17 -5.66
N GLN A 94 5.94 2.53 -5.33
CA GLN A 94 6.90 2.04 -6.31
C GLN A 94 6.54 0.65 -6.85
N GLY A 95 5.37 0.09 -6.54
CA GLY A 95 4.92 -1.21 -7.03
C GLY A 95 5.49 -2.40 -6.27
N PHE A 96 5.90 -2.21 -5.01
CA PHE A 96 6.18 -3.32 -4.11
C PHE A 96 4.91 -3.77 -3.40
N THR A 97 4.81 -5.08 -3.15
CA THR A 97 3.74 -5.71 -2.38
C THR A 97 4.33 -6.44 -1.17
N LYS A 98 3.52 -6.61 -0.12
CA LYS A 98 3.85 -7.47 1.03
C LYS A 98 3.71 -8.96 0.68
N GLU A 99 2.97 -9.28 -0.37
CA GLU A 99 2.77 -10.64 -0.84
C GLU A 99 3.98 -11.14 -1.62
N ILE A 100 4.72 -12.09 -1.05
CA ILE A 100 5.91 -12.65 -1.67
C ILE A 100 5.52 -13.85 -2.53
N THR A 101 5.49 -13.63 -3.85
CA THR A 101 5.21 -14.65 -4.86
C THR A 101 6.47 -15.43 -5.28
N LEU A 102 7.66 -14.90 -4.97
CA LEU A 102 8.91 -15.58 -5.25
C LEU A 102 9.12 -16.75 -4.27
N ASP A 103 9.36 -17.94 -4.82
CA ASP A 103 9.55 -19.15 -4.02
C ASP A 103 10.67 -18.98 -2.98
N LYS A 104 10.43 -19.45 -1.74
CA LYS A 104 11.37 -19.29 -0.62
C LYS A 104 12.74 -19.87 -0.95
N SER A 105 12.82 -20.99 -1.68
CA SER A 105 14.10 -21.62 -2.04
C SER A 105 15.00 -20.70 -2.85
N ILE A 106 14.45 -19.68 -3.53
CA ILE A 106 15.17 -18.72 -4.37
C ILE A 106 15.89 -17.67 -3.52
N TRP A 107 15.28 -17.16 -2.45
CA TRP A 107 15.80 -16.00 -1.72
C TRP A 107 16.22 -16.27 -0.28
N THR A 108 15.72 -17.35 0.34
CA THR A 108 16.09 -17.72 1.70
C THR A 108 17.61 -17.96 1.80
N GLY A 109 18.25 -17.32 2.78
CA GLY A 109 19.70 -17.37 3.00
C GLY A 109 20.53 -16.40 2.15
N TYR A 110 19.91 -15.71 1.18
CA TYR A 110 20.60 -14.72 0.33
C TYR A 110 20.32 -13.28 0.72
N ILE A 111 19.15 -13.00 1.29
CA ILE A 111 18.78 -11.70 1.84
C ILE A 111 19.02 -11.68 3.35
N LYS A 112 19.19 -10.48 3.91
CA LYS A 112 19.33 -10.31 5.36
C LYS A 112 17.97 -10.06 6.00
N ASP A 113 17.68 -10.81 7.06
CA ASP A 113 16.50 -10.60 7.89
C ASP A 113 16.78 -9.46 8.87
N TYR A 114 16.16 -8.31 8.61
CA TYR A 114 16.28 -7.14 9.48
C TYR A 114 15.13 -7.12 10.49
N GLU A 115 15.46 -7.09 11.78
CA GLU A 115 14.46 -6.94 12.85
C GLU A 115 13.64 -5.66 12.66
N GLY A 116 12.31 -5.80 12.71
CA GLY A 116 11.37 -4.68 12.58
C GLY A 116 11.12 -4.20 11.14
N GLY A 117 11.66 -4.89 10.13
CA GLY A 117 11.37 -4.63 8.72
C GLY A 117 10.22 -5.49 8.19
N THR A 118 9.42 -4.93 7.28
CA THR A 118 8.44 -5.70 6.49
C THR A 118 9.08 -6.14 5.18
N LEU A 119 9.14 -7.45 4.92
CA LEU A 119 9.59 -7.97 3.63
C LEU A 119 8.62 -7.55 2.52
N MET A 120 9.13 -6.98 1.45
CA MET A 120 8.36 -6.55 0.29
C MET A 120 9.01 -6.97 -1.02
N GLN A 121 8.18 -7.35 -2.00
CA GLN A 121 8.61 -7.76 -3.34
C GLN A 121 8.13 -6.79 -4.42
N CYS A 122 8.97 -6.47 -5.39
CA CYS A 122 8.59 -5.81 -6.64
C CYS A 122 8.96 -6.67 -7.85
N SER A 123 7.93 -7.09 -8.59
CA SER A 123 8.08 -7.71 -9.91
C SER A 123 8.15 -6.63 -11.00
N MET A 124 9.27 -6.53 -11.71
CA MET A 124 9.41 -5.58 -12.80
C MET A 124 8.62 -6.00 -14.04
N LEU A 125 8.11 -5.01 -14.77
CA LEU A 125 7.35 -5.21 -16.00
C LEU A 125 8.30 -5.21 -17.20
N PRO A 126 8.26 -6.25 -18.06
CA PRO A 126 9.30 -6.48 -19.08
C PRO A 126 9.28 -5.45 -20.22
N ARG A 127 8.11 -4.91 -20.56
CA ARG A 127 7.90 -4.04 -21.74
C ARG A 127 7.86 -2.55 -21.41
N ILE A 128 8.15 -2.17 -20.17
CA ILE A 128 7.99 -0.79 -19.70
C ILE A 128 9.36 -0.16 -19.46
N ARG A 129 9.53 1.09 -19.89
CA ARG A 129 10.62 1.96 -19.46
C ARG A 129 10.10 2.87 -18.34
N TYR A 130 10.57 2.66 -17.12
CA TYR A 130 10.06 3.30 -15.91
C TYR A 130 10.22 4.82 -15.93
N LEU A 131 11.30 5.34 -16.51
CA LEU A 131 11.50 6.78 -16.68
C LEU A 131 10.49 7.44 -17.63
N GLU A 132 9.87 6.67 -18.53
CA GLU A 132 8.90 7.17 -19.51
C GLU A 132 7.45 6.84 -19.15
N VAL A 133 7.19 6.27 -17.97
CA VAL A 133 5.85 5.83 -17.54
C VAL A 133 4.83 6.97 -17.62
N GLY A 134 5.17 8.18 -17.19
CA GLY A 134 4.26 9.33 -17.28
C GLY A 134 3.80 9.61 -18.71
N ARG A 135 4.74 9.62 -19.67
CA ARG A 135 4.43 9.82 -21.10
C ARG A 135 3.63 8.64 -21.67
N MET A 136 3.96 7.42 -21.28
CA MET A 136 3.26 6.22 -21.74
C MET A 136 1.80 6.20 -21.26
N LEU A 137 1.56 6.50 -19.98
CA LEU A 137 0.22 6.58 -19.41
C LEU A 137 -0.63 7.68 -20.07
N LEU A 138 -0.04 8.85 -20.36
CA LEU A 138 -0.73 9.91 -21.10
C LEU A 138 -1.16 9.45 -22.50
N LYS A 139 -0.29 8.75 -23.22
CA LYS A 139 -0.63 8.18 -24.54
C LYS A 139 -1.70 7.10 -24.45
N GLN A 140 -1.62 6.22 -23.45
CA GLN A 140 -2.63 5.19 -23.22
C GLN A 140 -4.00 5.81 -22.91
N LYS A 141 -4.04 6.80 -22.01
CA LYS A 141 -5.26 7.57 -21.71
C LYS A 141 -5.84 8.23 -22.96
N ALA A 142 -5.00 8.89 -23.77
CA ALA A 142 -5.44 9.50 -25.01
C ALA A 142 -6.01 8.48 -26.00
N CYS A 143 -5.41 7.30 -26.13
CA CYS A 143 -5.91 6.21 -26.96
C CYS A 143 -7.28 5.70 -26.49
N VAL A 144 -7.43 5.44 -25.18
CA VAL A 144 -8.72 5.03 -24.59
C VAL A 144 -9.79 6.08 -24.84
N LEU A 145 -9.48 7.36 -24.59
CA LEU A 145 -10.43 8.46 -24.83
C LEU A 145 -10.78 8.62 -26.32
N ALA A 146 -9.83 8.41 -27.23
CA ALA A 146 -10.08 8.46 -28.66
C ALA A 146 -11.05 7.35 -29.11
N LYS A 147 -10.91 6.14 -28.55
CA LYS A 147 -11.85 5.02 -28.79
C LYS A 147 -13.21 5.25 -28.14
N LEU A 148 -13.23 5.88 -26.98
CA LEU A 148 -14.46 6.17 -26.25
C LEU A 148 -15.27 7.29 -26.91
N ARG A 149 -14.61 8.31 -27.48
CA ARG A 149 -15.26 9.50 -28.06
C ARG A 149 -16.39 9.20 -29.06
N PRO A 150 -16.25 8.29 -30.05
CA PRO A 150 -17.35 7.99 -30.98
C PRO A 150 -18.52 7.24 -30.32
N LEU A 151 -18.30 6.53 -29.22
CA LEU A 151 -19.33 5.78 -28.49
C LEU A 151 -19.98 6.61 -27.38
N SER A 152 -19.22 7.53 -26.79
CA SER A 152 -19.62 8.28 -25.61
C SER A 152 -20.48 9.48 -25.99
N ARG A 153 -21.63 9.57 -25.33
CA ARG A 153 -22.53 10.74 -25.40
C ARG A 153 -22.29 11.74 -24.26
N ASN A 154 -21.27 11.52 -23.42
CA ASN A 154 -21.04 12.33 -22.22
C ASN A 154 -20.67 13.79 -22.53
N HIS A 155 -20.19 14.07 -23.74
CA HIS A 155 -19.84 15.42 -24.18
C HIS A 155 -21.06 16.24 -24.65
N ILE A 156 -22.24 15.62 -24.74
CA ILE A 156 -23.49 16.30 -25.09
C ILE A 156 -23.98 17.05 -23.87
N VAL A 157 -24.02 18.38 -23.97
CA VAL A 157 -24.59 19.25 -22.93
C VAL A 157 -26.09 19.31 -23.14
N HIS A 158 -26.86 18.83 -22.17
CA HIS A 158 -28.33 18.92 -22.18
C HIS A 158 -28.78 20.23 -21.53
N PRO A 159 -29.69 21.00 -22.15
CA PRO A 159 -30.21 22.23 -21.55
C PRO A 159 -31.04 21.91 -20.28
N PRO A 160 -31.16 22.86 -19.35
CA PRO A 160 -32.00 22.68 -18.18
C PRO A 160 -33.46 22.47 -18.58
N PRO A 161 -34.24 21.68 -17.81
CA PRO A 161 -35.66 21.53 -18.01
C PRO A 161 -36.39 22.89 -18.02
N PRO A 162 -37.34 23.12 -18.96
CA PRO A 162 -38.04 24.40 -19.09
C PRO A 162 -38.83 24.79 -17.83
N GLN A 163 -39.22 23.81 -16.99
CA GLN A 163 -39.89 24.04 -15.71
C GLN A 163 -39.06 24.89 -14.75
N TRP A 164 -37.73 24.87 -14.88
CA TRP A 164 -36.83 25.63 -14.02
C TRP A 164 -36.64 27.09 -14.46
N ALA A 165 -37.15 27.49 -15.63
CA ALA A 165 -37.00 28.86 -16.13
C ALA A 165 -37.65 29.92 -15.22
N ASN A 166 -38.70 29.54 -14.49
CA ASN A 166 -39.45 30.43 -13.57
C ASN A 166 -38.95 30.36 -12.12
N GLY A 167 -37.84 29.67 -11.85
CA GLY A 167 -37.27 29.53 -10.49
C GLY A 167 -37.99 28.55 -9.56
N ILE A 168 -39.06 27.90 -10.02
CA ILE A 168 -39.80 26.90 -9.24
C ILE A 168 -39.21 25.52 -9.53
N VAL A 169 -38.42 24.99 -8.58
CA VAL A 169 -37.86 23.64 -8.66
C VAL A 169 -38.83 22.66 -7.99
N THR A 170 -39.69 22.05 -8.80
CA THR A 170 -40.53 20.91 -8.37
C THR A 170 -39.80 19.60 -8.61
N LEU A 171 -40.19 18.54 -7.88
CA LEU A 171 -39.64 17.20 -8.07
C LEU A 171 -40.00 16.70 -9.48
N ILE A 172 -38.98 16.47 -10.32
CA ILE A 172 -39.13 15.95 -11.68
C ILE A 172 -38.85 14.45 -11.64
N ASP A 173 -39.73 13.65 -12.24
CA ASP A 173 -39.46 12.24 -12.49
C ASP A 173 -38.26 12.11 -13.45
N PRO A 174 -37.12 11.50 -13.05
CA PRO A 174 -35.95 11.37 -13.92
C PRO A 174 -36.23 10.64 -15.24
N LEU A 175 -37.19 9.70 -15.26
CA LEU A 175 -37.57 8.98 -16.49
C LEU A 175 -38.34 9.85 -17.50
N SER A 176 -38.91 10.96 -17.04
CA SER A 176 -39.55 11.96 -17.91
C SER A 176 -38.53 12.74 -18.76
N ILE A 177 -37.25 12.76 -18.36
CA ILE A 177 -36.18 13.46 -19.07
C ILE A 177 -35.64 12.54 -20.18
N PRO A 178 -35.82 12.87 -21.49
CA PRO A 178 -35.43 11.97 -22.58
C PRO A 178 -33.95 11.61 -22.58
N ALA A 179 -33.09 12.53 -22.14
CA ALA A 179 -31.66 12.33 -22.01
C ALA A 179 -31.30 11.26 -20.97
N ILE A 180 -31.93 11.30 -19.79
CA ILE A 180 -31.72 10.34 -18.70
C ILE A 180 -32.26 8.97 -19.10
N ARG A 181 -33.47 8.92 -19.69
CA ARG A 181 -34.04 7.66 -20.20
C ARG A 181 -33.12 7.01 -21.25
N ALA A 182 -32.50 7.80 -22.12
CA ALA A 182 -31.61 7.29 -23.17
C ALA A 182 -30.27 6.74 -22.65
N THR A 183 -29.87 7.00 -21.40
CA THR A 183 -28.67 6.40 -20.79
C THR A 183 -28.93 5.00 -20.23
N GLY A 184 -30.19 4.57 -20.16
CA GLY A 184 -30.57 3.35 -19.44
C GLY A 184 -30.52 3.50 -17.92
N TRP A 185 -30.59 4.75 -17.43
CA TRP A 185 -30.69 5.01 -16.00
C TRP A 185 -31.94 4.37 -15.40
N SER A 186 -31.79 3.79 -14.22
CA SER A 186 -32.86 3.19 -13.43
C SER A 186 -32.73 3.61 -11.97
N PRO A 187 -33.84 3.73 -11.22
CA PRO A 187 -33.82 4.03 -9.79
C PRO A 187 -32.91 3.10 -8.98
N ASP A 188 -32.92 1.80 -9.28
CA ASP A 188 -32.09 0.80 -8.59
C ASP A 188 -30.58 1.07 -8.76
N MET A 189 -30.15 1.51 -9.96
CA MET A 189 -28.76 1.89 -10.21
C MET A 189 -28.36 3.16 -9.46
N ASP A 190 -29.27 4.13 -9.33
CA ASP A 190 -29.03 5.34 -8.54
C ASP A 190 -28.93 5.01 -7.05
N GLU A 191 -29.81 4.16 -6.54
CA GLU A 191 -29.78 3.69 -5.15
C GLU A 191 -28.46 2.97 -4.84
N LEU A 192 -28.03 2.04 -5.71
CA LEU A 192 -26.73 1.38 -5.61
C LEU A 192 -25.57 2.38 -5.62
N SER A 193 -25.63 3.43 -6.45
CA SER A 193 -24.56 4.44 -6.54
C SER A 193 -24.47 5.33 -5.30
N ARG A 194 -25.58 5.51 -4.59
CA ARG A 194 -25.68 6.31 -3.36
C ARG A 194 -25.30 5.51 -2.12
N GLN A 195 -25.26 4.18 -2.21
CA GLN A 195 -24.80 3.35 -1.10
C GLN A 195 -23.34 3.70 -0.79
N PRO A 196 -23.03 4.16 0.44
CA PRO A 196 -21.66 4.45 0.81
C PRO A 196 -20.86 3.15 0.75
N ARG A 197 -19.70 3.19 0.08
CA ARG A 197 -18.85 2.02 -0.10
C ARG A 197 -18.40 1.40 1.22
N HIS A 198 -18.30 2.20 2.27
CA HIS A 198 -17.95 1.78 3.61
C HIS A 198 -18.86 2.44 4.65
N GLY A 199 -18.93 1.86 5.83
CA GLY A 199 -19.71 2.40 6.95
C GLY A 199 -19.28 3.81 7.40
N PRO A 200 -20.14 4.55 8.13
CA PRO A 200 -19.91 5.95 8.51
C PRO A 200 -18.63 6.16 9.35
N HIS A 201 -18.21 5.15 10.11
CA HIS A 201 -17.02 5.21 10.97
C HIS A 201 -15.75 4.65 10.34
N PHE A 202 -15.80 4.19 9.08
CA PHE A 202 -14.66 3.53 8.43
C PHE A 202 -13.38 4.38 8.47
N ASN A 203 -13.49 5.66 8.11
CA ASN A 203 -12.34 6.57 8.10
C ASN A 203 -11.79 6.85 9.51
N GLU A 204 -12.65 6.88 10.52
CA GLU A 204 -12.24 7.09 11.92
C GLU A 204 -11.52 5.85 12.45
N LEU A 205 -12.10 4.67 12.25
CA LEU A 205 -11.50 3.38 12.62
C LEU A 205 -10.18 3.15 11.89
N ARG A 206 -10.09 3.50 10.61
CA ARG A 206 -8.86 3.39 9.82
C ARG A 206 -7.76 4.26 10.39
N ARG A 207 -8.06 5.53 10.69
CA ARG A 207 -7.10 6.45 11.32
C ARG A 207 -6.66 5.97 12.70
N PHE A 208 -7.59 5.42 13.49
CA PHE A 208 -7.29 4.87 14.80
C PHE A 208 -6.38 3.64 14.70
N LEU A 209 -6.71 2.69 13.83
CA LEU A 209 -5.91 1.48 13.60
C LEU A 209 -4.50 1.82 13.14
N SER A 210 -4.35 2.78 12.21
CA SER A 210 -3.02 3.25 11.79
C SER A 210 -2.20 3.86 12.93
N LYS A 211 -2.84 4.53 13.90
CA LYS A 211 -2.13 5.06 15.09
C LYS A 211 -1.65 3.93 16.00
N ILE A 212 -2.48 2.91 16.22
CA ILE A 212 -2.10 1.74 17.03
C ILE A 212 -0.93 1.00 16.37
N GLN A 213 -1.04 0.70 15.07
CA GLN A 213 0.04 0.04 14.32
C GLN A 213 1.37 0.82 14.39
N ALA A 214 1.32 2.16 14.47
CA ALA A 214 2.52 3.00 14.60
C ALA A 214 3.08 3.07 16.04
N HIS A 215 2.38 2.54 17.04
CA HIS A 215 2.82 2.61 18.43
C HIS A 215 4.04 1.71 18.68
N LYS A 216 4.99 2.18 19.50
CA LYS A 216 6.26 1.47 19.75
C LYS A 216 6.10 0.06 20.32
N GLN A 217 5.02 -0.16 21.07
CA GLN A 217 4.71 -1.45 21.69
C GLN A 217 3.79 -2.33 20.84
N ALA A 218 3.39 -1.89 19.65
CA ALA A 218 2.49 -2.65 18.79
C ALA A 218 3.19 -3.78 18.02
N TRP A 219 4.53 -3.85 18.04
CA TRP A 219 5.30 -4.82 17.27
C TRP A 219 4.88 -6.30 17.43
N PRO A 220 4.47 -6.81 18.62
CA PRO A 220 4.04 -8.22 18.76
C PRO A 220 2.69 -8.50 18.13
N PHE A 221 1.96 -7.44 17.78
CA PHE A 221 0.56 -7.44 17.41
C PHE A 221 0.34 -7.04 15.95
N LEU A 222 1.39 -6.67 15.22
CA LEU A 222 1.30 -6.26 13.82
C LEU A 222 0.90 -7.40 12.89
N SER A 223 1.16 -8.64 13.28
CA SER A 223 0.89 -9.84 12.47
C SER A 223 0.56 -11.01 13.37
N SER A 224 -0.10 -12.02 12.82
CA SER A 224 -0.42 -13.26 13.53
C SER A 224 0.83 -13.93 14.10
N VAL A 225 0.72 -14.51 15.29
CA VAL A 225 1.81 -15.26 15.94
C VAL A 225 2.17 -16.49 15.11
N ASN A 226 3.46 -16.68 14.82
CA ASN A 226 3.91 -17.85 14.08
C ASN A 226 3.88 -19.11 14.96
N LYS A 227 3.14 -20.14 14.54
CA LYS A 227 3.05 -21.43 15.26
C LYS A 227 4.41 -22.12 15.40
N ASP A 228 5.30 -21.94 14.43
CA ASP A 228 6.62 -22.57 14.45
C ASP A 228 7.55 -21.92 15.50
N GLU A 229 7.33 -20.64 15.83
CA GLU A 229 8.09 -19.90 16.83
C GLU A 229 7.49 -20.07 18.23
N VAL A 230 6.16 -20.17 18.33
CA VAL A 230 5.44 -20.34 19.60
C VAL A 230 4.44 -21.52 19.47
N PRO A 231 4.90 -22.77 19.63
CA PRO A 231 4.12 -23.97 19.33
C PRO A 231 2.87 -24.16 20.21
N ASP A 232 2.91 -23.62 21.43
CA ASP A 232 1.86 -23.72 22.44
C ASP A 232 0.85 -22.57 22.40
N TYR A 233 1.13 -21.51 21.62
CA TYR A 233 0.29 -20.30 21.58
C TYR A 233 -1.19 -20.60 21.28
N TYR A 234 -1.45 -21.34 20.22
CA TYR A 234 -2.80 -21.68 19.77
C TYR A 234 -3.50 -22.72 20.66
N ASN A 235 -2.79 -23.35 21.61
CA ASN A 235 -3.42 -24.20 22.62
C ASN A 235 -4.08 -23.38 23.74
N PHE A 236 -3.64 -22.13 23.91
CA PHE A 236 -4.16 -21.21 24.93
C PHE A 236 -5.03 -20.09 24.36
N ILE A 237 -4.79 -19.70 23.10
CA ILE A 237 -5.53 -18.65 22.40
C ILE A 237 -6.37 -19.26 21.28
N GLU A 238 -7.65 -19.47 21.57
CA GLU A 238 -8.58 -20.12 20.63
C GLU A 238 -8.97 -19.22 19.44
N SER A 239 -9.03 -17.91 19.65
CA SER A 239 -9.42 -16.91 18.65
C SER A 239 -8.38 -15.79 18.57
N PRO A 240 -7.22 -16.06 17.94
CA PRO A 240 -6.14 -15.08 17.79
C PRO A 240 -6.64 -13.84 17.02
N MET A 241 -6.17 -12.66 17.44
CA MET A 241 -6.40 -11.41 16.74
C MET A 241 -5.07 -10.67 16.60
N ASP A 242 -4.87 -10.02 15.46
CA ASP A 242 -3.73 -9.16 15.20
C ASP A 242 -4.17 -7.94 14.37
N LEU A 243 -3.35 -6.89 14.36
CA LEU A 243 -3.67 -5.62 13.73
C LEU A 243 -3.75 -5.70 12.21
N SER A 244 -3.14 -6.70 11.56
CA SER A 244 -3.31 -6.92 10.12
C SER A 244 -4.65 -7.59 9.82
N THR A 245 -5.08 -8.56 10.63
CA THR A 245 -6.43 -9.14 10.57
C THR A 245 -7.50 -8.08 10.84
N MET A 246 -7.26 -7.16 11.78
CA MET A 246 -8.16 -6.04 12.03
C MET A 246 -8.24 -5.06 10.85
N GLU A 247 -7.12 -4.83 10.15
CA GLU A 247 -7.10 -4.00 8.95
C GLU A 247 -7.92 -4.62 7.81
N GLU A 248 -7.74 -5.92 7.58
CA GLU A 248 -8.51 -6.68 6.58
C GLU A 248 -10.02 -6.69 6.88
N ARG A 249 -10.39 -6.94 8.15
CA ARG A 249 -11.79 -6.90 8.59
C ARG A 249 -12.41 -5.51 8.40
N LEU A 250 -11.62 -4.45 8.55
CA LEU A 250 -12.08 -3.09 8.35
C LEU A 250 -12.33 -2.78 6.89
N GLU A 251 -11.41 -3.16 6.00
CA GLU A 251 -11.57 -3.01 4.55
C GLU A 251 -12.76 -3.82 4.00
N ASN A 252 -13.16 -4.90 4.68
CA ASN A 252 -14.34 -5.72 4.37
C ASN A 252 -15.62 -5.30 5.12
N ASP A 253 -15.67 -4.11 5.72
CA ASP A 253 -16.82 -3.57 6.47
C ASP A 253 -17.34 -4.47 7.61
N ALA A 254 -16.49 -5.33 8.18
CA ALA A 254 -16.87 -6.21 9.29
C ALA A 254 -17.05 -5.48 10.63
N TYR A 255 -16.72 -4.19 10.71
CA TYR A 255 -16.94 -3.34 11.88
C TYR A 255 -18.15 -2.43 11.68
N SER A 256 -19.35 -2.97 11.93
CA SER A 256 -20.61 -2.23 11.73
C SER A 256 -20.92 -1.17 12.79
N THR A 257 -20.45 -1.34 14.03
CA THR A 257 -20.61 -0.34 15.10
C THR A 257 -19.35 -0.27 15.99
N PRO A 258 -18.97 0.93 16.48
CA PRO A 258 -17.78 1.11 17.33
C PRO A 258 -17.82 0.29 18.64
N ASN A 259 -19.01 -0.08 19.10
CA ASN A 259 -19.24 -0.55 20.47
C ASN A 259 -19.22 -2.09 20.60
N ARG A 260 -19.20 -2.84 19.49
CA ARG A 260 -19.50 -4.28 19.52
C ARG A 260 -18.29 -5.19 19.75
N ASN A 261 -17.06 -4.74 19.47
CA ASN A 261 -15.89 -5.62 19.62
C ASN A 261 -15.27 -5.66 21.02
N CYS A 262 -15.25 -4.54 21.76
CA CYS A 262 -14.53 -4.51 23.04
C CYS A 262 -15.33 -5.16 24.18
N ARG A 263 -16.66 -5.05 24.20
CA ARG A 263 -17.52 -5.55 25.30
C ARG A 263 -17.81 -7.05 25.23
N GLN A 264 -17.59 -7.68 24.09
CA GLN A 264 -17.85 -9.11 23.94
C GLN A 264 -16.70 -9.97 24.47
N TYR A 265 -15.50 -9.39 24.61
CA TYR A 265 -14.28 -10.10 25.00
C TYR A 265 -13.58 -9.54 26.24
N ASN A 266 -13.85 -8.30 26.66
CA ASN A 266 -13.26 -7.70 27.88
C ASN A 266 -14.35 -7.24 28.85
N ASP A 267 -14.22 -7.65 30.11
CA ASP A 267 -15.07 -7.17 31.21
C ASP A 267 -14.74 -5.70 31.56
N ALA A 268 -15.72 -4.99 32.14
CA ALA A 268 -15.58 -3.56 32.44
C ALA A 268 -14.48 -3.21 33.48
N THR A 269 -13.89 -4.22 34.10
CA THR A 269 -12.88 -4.12 35.16
C THR A 269 -11.47 -4.57 34.73
N THR A 270 -11.26 -4.96 33.47
CA THR A 270 -9.96 -5.45 33.01
C THR A 270 -8.92 -4.32 32.97
N VAL A 271 -8.10 -4.24 34.01
CA VAL A 271 -6.88 -3.44 34.05
C VAL A 271 -5.79 -4.24 33.32
N LEU A 272 -5.31 -3.75 32.18
CA LEU A 272 -4.17 -4.35 31.46
C LEU A 272 -2.90 -4.20 32.32
N PRO A 273 -2.38 -5.28 32.94
CA PRO A 273 -1.15 -5.19 33.73
C PRO A 273 0.04 -5.35 32.80
N SER A 274 1.06 -4.53 33.02
CA SER A 274 2.39 -4.70 32.46
C SER A 274 2.89 -6.13 32.67
N ALA A 275 3.15 -6.83 31.57
CA ALA A 275 3.97 -8.04 31.44
C ALA A 275 3.76 -9.14 32.50
N GLY A 276 3.00 -10.18 32.11
CA GLY A 276 3.20 -11.53 32.66
C GLY A 276 2.15 -12.00 33.66
N GLN A 277 0.89 -12.20 33.24
CA GLN A 277 0.05 -13.31 33.73
C GLN A 277 -1.22 -13.47 32.90
N SER A 278 -1.51 -14.72 32.52
CA SER A 278 -2.74 -15.26 31.92
C SER A 278 -3.29 -14.56 30.67
N TRP A 279 -2.80 -15.01 29.51
CA TRP A 279 -3.17 -14.56 28.17
C TRP A 279 -4.57 -15.00 27.68
N ARG A 280 -5.51 -15.42 28.53
CA ARG A 280 -6.69 -16.15 28.03
C ARG A 280 -7.72 -15.34 27.24
N ASN A 281 -7.69 -14.02 27.23
CA ASN A 281 -8.60 -13.19 26.42
C ASN A 281 -8.01 -11.78 26.22
N ILE A 282 -6.96 -11.65 25.41
CA ILE A 282 -6.41 -10.32 25.09
C ILE A 282 -6.74 -9.99 23.63
N CYS A 283 -7.81 -9.23 23.45
CA CYS A 283 -7.91 -8.31 22.32
C CYS A 283 -6.95 -7.15 22.57
N ILE A 284 -6.05 -6.93 21.62
CA ILE A 284 -5.02 -5.89 21.66
C ILE A 284 -5.70 -4.52 21.68
N LEU A 285 -5.52 -3.79 22.78
CA LEU A 285 -5.63 -2.33 22.85
C LEU A 285 -4.24 -1.76 23.17
#